data_AF-A0A662SB13-F1
#
_entry.id   AF-A0A662SB13-F1
#
_cell.length_a   1.000
_cell.length_b   1.000
_cell.length_c   1.000
_cell.angle_alpha   90.00
_cell.angle_beta   90.00
_cell.angle_gamma   90.00
#
_symmetry.space_group_name_H-M   'P 1'
#
loop_
_entity.id
_entity.type
_entity.pdbx_description
1 polymer ?
#
loop_
_entity_poly.entity_id
_entity_poly.type
_entity_poly.pdbx_seq_one_letter_code
_entity_poly.pdbx_strand_id
1 'polypeptide(L)'
;KNEERAKGLKHEQKIKKSIQFIRERLLKQKFEDFLQGIIKEDLFEELSNALHPDLKERMSERIDALPFTKLKKIVMKRAPEVKEFFSDPNNKALCEMKLPEPIEWLFNGKPFTIPLDFEGDIIYCEEEGKAHIIELKRYDEKGNIIELMEGEVPPGTVGATAEKKGRFVIIDKGEVEYGALKIYFQEWFKHGKLFDGKFNLRLLPRSKKWEKAGREHMVWMMFRSKDDELPYVLGRGAKKGWMPPKGISALPRKIREQIPPEYRYWEKSNPKKVRDELVKLIKSGKIKIELTEPQKLEELSAGNYEFLAKQYWWRGQIVIRGVPVSEWVFVIKKGKKAHRVFISSEFDFSLGESFCVEKKTDLDDPHWVMESGSLPPDHPFNPTEDLVRYFRTLDKGKAKLIVDRSDIIRMELHGKRLKGLYVMLREDPHSPMFHFKKSELPKPKKESEANKEVEEEKMSEYPPGAVFVRQNEETGKWEVVRVRQDGTYKVIKGDFETKEEAQAFCQKTKVKGMAEEEKKKYRAWKMANGRWAIAEDTGKEGFGKWRVVAQVETAEDVKKWVEEHNGELVEMTVYRYPPPYGYPAPYGYPKPQYPYPYPYPYPYPYPYPYPKPGTYPKPSGSEKAKEE
;
A
#
# COMPACT_ATOMS: atom_id res chain seq x y z
N LYS A 1 -25.71 -43.75 -11.58
CA LYS A 1 -25.05 -44.72 -12.49
C LYS A 1 -24.92 -44.25 -13.94
N ASN A 2 -25.97 -44.16 -14.76
CA ASN A 2 -25.83 -43.72 -16.17
C ASN A 2 -25.40 -42.25 -16.32
N GLU A 3 -25.89 -41.36 -15.45
CA GLU A 3 -25.42 -39.97 -15.41
C GLU A 3 -23.96 -39.84 -14.96
N GLU A 4 -23.51 -40.68 -14.04
CA GLU A 4 -22.11 -40.73 -13.61
C GLU A 4 -21.21 -41.25 -14.73
N ARG A 5 -21.68 -42.25 -15.49
CA ARG A 5 -21.01 -42.77 -16.69
C ARG A 5 -20.94 -41.71 -17.79
N ALA A 6 -22.01 -40.92 -17.97
CA ALA A 6 -22.04 -39.80 -18.91
C ALA A 6 -21.15 -38.62 -18.47
N LYS A 7 -21.06 -38.34 -17.16
CA LYS A 7 -20.09 -37.37 -16.60
C LYS A 7 -18.65 -37.86 -16.81
N GLY A 8 -18.38 -39.16 -16.63
CA GLY A 8 -17.08 -39.78 -16.92
C GLY A 8 -16.68 -39.66 -18.39
N LEU A 9 -17.59 -39.95 -19.32
CA LEU A 9 -17.35 -39.83 -20.77
C LEU A 9 -17.10 -38.38 -21.21
N LYS A 10 -17.84 -37.41 -20.66
CA LYS A 10 -17.59 -35.98 -20.92
C LYS A 10 -16.25 -35.53 -20.36
N HIS A 11 -15.85 -36.04 -19.20
CA HIS A 11 -14.54 -35.75 -18.61
C HIS A 11 -13.40 -36.35 -19.46
N GLU A 12 -13.56 -37.59 -19.92
CA GLU A 12 -12.60 -38.27 -20.79
C GLU A 12 -12.44 -37.55 -22.15
N GLN A 13 -13.54 -37.06 -22.74
CA GLN A 13 -13.48 -36.25 -23.97
C GLN A 13 -12.77 -34.91 -23.75
N LYS A 14 -12.99 -34.26 -22.60
CA LYS A 14 -12.29 -33.03 -22.23
C LYS A 14 -10.78 -33.28 -22.09
N ILE A 15 -10.40 -34.37 -21.43
CA ILE A 15 -9.01 -34.82 -21.32
C ILE A 15 -8.39 -35.06 -22.69
N LYS A 16 -9.06 -35.79 -23.58
CA LYS A 16 -8.56 -36.06 -24.95
C LYS A 16 -8.32 -34.77 -25.73
N LYS A 17 -9.25 -33.80 -25.64
CA LYS A 17 -9.09 -32.49 -26.29
C LYS A 17 -7.92 -31.69 -25.70
N SER A 18 -7.75 -31.67 -24.38
CA SER A 18 -6.63 -30.98 -23.74
C SER A 18 -5.29 -31.63 -24.06
N ILE A 19 -5.19 -32.96 -24.06
CA ILE A 19 -3.98 -33.70 -24.46
C ILE A 19 -3.67 -33.44 -25.93
N GLN A 20 -4.67 -33.45 -26.81
CA GLN A 20 -4.49 -33.17 -28.23
C GLN A 20 -4.00 -31.74 -28.45
N PHE A 21 -4.63 -30.75 -27.80
CA PHE A 21 -4.21 -29.35 -27.85
C PHE A 21 -2.76 -29.16 -27.39
N ILE A 22 -2.39 -29.79 -26.27
CA ILE A 22 -1.02 -29.74 -25.74
C ILE A 22 -0.04 -30.45 -26.68
N ARG A 23 -0.40 -31.63 -27.23
CA ARG A 23 0.43 -32.34 -28.21
C ARG A 23 0.64 -31.52 -29.47
N GLU A 24 -0.40 -30.92 -30.01
CA GLU A 24 -0.32 -30.08 -31.20
C GLU A 24 0.55 -28.85 -30.97
N ARG A 25 0.46 -28.21 -29.78
CA ARG A 25 1.39 -27.13 -29.41
C ARG A 25 2.81 -27.67 -29.23
N LEU A 26 3.03 -28.77 -28.49
CA LEU A 26 4.36 -29.35 -28.27
C LEU A 26 5.05 -29.89 -29.54
N LEU A 27 4.30 -30.31 -30.55
CA LEU A 27 4.85 -30.74 -31.83
C LEU A 27 5.31 -29.56 -32.69
N LYS A 28 4.72 -28.37 -32.49
CA LYS A 28 4.96 -27.18 -33.31
C LYS A 28 6.06 -26.26 -32.76
N GLN A 29 6.42 -26.39 -31.50
CA GLN A 29 7.44 -25.55 -30.86
C GLN A 29 8.25 -26.34 -29.84
N LYS A 30 9.44 -25.83 -29.49
CA LYS A 30 10.25 -26.47 -28.46
C LYS A 30 9.51 -26.42 -27.12
N PHE A 31 9.74 -27.41 -26.27
CA PHE A 31 9.13 -27.48 -24.94
C PHE A 31 9.37 -26.21 -24.12
N GLU A 32 10.54 -25.58 -24.29
CA GLU A 32 10.87 -24.30 -23.65
C GLU A 32 9.96 -23.15 -24.11
N ASP A 33 9.71 -23.03 -25.42
CA ASP A 33 8.86 -21.99 -26.01
C ASP A 33 7.39 -22.19 -25.61
N PHE A 34 6.95 -23.46 -25.53
CA PHE A 34 5.62 -23.81 -25.00
C PHE A 34 5.43 -23.37 -23.55
N LEU A 35 6.41 -23.65 -22.69
CA LEU A 35 6.36 -23.20 -21.29
C LEU A 35 6.37 -21.67 -21.20
N GLN A 36 7.16 -20.99 -22.04
CA GLN A 36 7.17 -19.52 -22.09
C GLN A 36 5.81 -18.94 -22.50
N GLY A 37 5.12 -19.54 -23.48
CA GLY A 37 3.79 -19.10 -23.91
C GLY A 37 2.74 -19.23 -22.80
N ILE A 38 2.72 -20.36 -22.09
CA ILE A 38 1.82 -20.59 -20.93
C ILE A 38 2.06 -19.55 -19.84
N ILE A 39 3.33 -19.28 -19.55
CA ILE A 39 3.73 -18.30 -18.54
C ILE A 39 3.23 -16.90 -18.92
N LYS A 40 3.45 -16.50 -20.18
CA LYS A 40 3.12 -15.17 -20.69
C LYS A 40 1.61 -14.92 -20.73
N GLU A 41 0.82 -15.95 -21.02
CA GLU A 41 -0.64 -15.87 -21.12
C GLU A 41 -1.36 -16.06 -19.76
N ASP A 42 -0.61 -16.25 -18.66
CA ASP A 42 -1.13 -16.62 -17.31
C ASP A 42 -2.14 -17.78 -17.31
N LEU A 43 -2.04 -18.67 -18.31
CA LEU A 43 -2.93 -19.83 -18.46
C LEU A 43 -2.56 -20.96 -17.50
N PHE A 44 -1.78 -20.70 -16.46
CA PHE A 44 -1.31 -21.72 -15.53
C PHE A 44 -2.45 -22.49 -14.89
N GLU A 45 -3.53 -21.81 -14.52
CA GLU A 45 -4.66 -22.46 -13.88
C GLU A 45 -5.48 -23.29 -14.88
N GLU A 46 -5.77 -22.73 -16.06
CA GLU A 46 -6.52 -23.43 -17.11
C GLU A 46 -5.74 -24.63 -17.64
N LEU A 47 -4.44 -24.45 -17.88
CA LEU A 47 -3.54 -25.50 -18.30
C LEU A 47 -3.36 -26.55 -17.21
N SER A 48 -3.12 -26.15 -15.96
CA SER A 48 -3.06 -27.11 -14.86
C SER A 48 -4.37 -27.90 -14.78
N ASN A 49 -5.53 -27.25 -14.83
CA ASN A 49 -6.80 -27.96 -14.80
C ASN A 49 -7.06 -28.82 -16.05
N ALA A 50 -6.49 -28.45 -17.20
CA ALA A 50 -6.58 -29.19 -18.46
C ALA A 50 -5.58 -30.35 -18.55
N LEU A 51 -4.47 -30.31 -17.81
CA LEU A 51 -3.44 -31.33 -17.81
C LEU A 51 -3.94 -32.60 -17.12
N HIS A 52 -3.81 -33.74 -17.81
CA HIS A 52 -4.07 -35.05 -17.23
C HIS A 52 -3.17 -35.28 -16.00
N PRO A 53 -3.66 -35.89 -14.91
CA PRO A 53 -2.89 -36.18 -13.70
C PRO A 53 -1.53 -36.84 -13.99
N ASP A 54 -1.49 -37.89 -14.82
CA ASP A 54 -0.25 -38.59 -15.19
C ASP A 54 0.78 -37.67 -15.87
N LEU A 55 0.31 -36.67 -16.64
CA LEU A 55 1.21 -35.74 -17.29
C LEU A 55 1.77 -34.73 -16.27
N LYS A 56 0.96 -34.29 -15.31
CA LYS A 56 1.44 -33.48 -14.17
C LYS A 56 2.46 -34.24 -13.35
N GLU A 57 2.21 -35.52 -13.09
CA GLU A 57 3.11 -36.40 -12.37
C GLU A 57 4.44 -36.53 -13.11
N ARG A 58 4.42 -36.90 -14.40
CA ARG A 58 5.64 -36.96 -15.24
C ARG A 58 6.39 -35.62 -15.32
N MET A 59 5.67 -34.50 -15.40
CA MET A 59 6.27 -33.17 -15.38
C MET A 59 6.93 -32.88 -14.02
N SER A 60 6.27 -33.25 -12.92
CA SER A 60 6.85 -33.15 -11.58
C SER A 60 8.10 -34.02 -11.46
N GLU A 61 8.05 -35.29 -11.85
CA GLU A 61 9.20 -36.20 -11.82
C GLU A 61 10.38 -35.65 -12.63
N ARG A 62 10.12 -35.09 -13.82
CA ARG A 62 11.14 -34.44 -14.64
C ARG A 62 11.73 -33.21 -13.95
N ILE A 63 10.89 -32.37 -13.34
CA ILE A 63 11.37 -31.23 -12.56
C ILE A 63 12.21 -31.73 -11.39
N ASP A 64 11.74 -32.70 -10.62
CA ASP A 64 12.43 -33.29 -9.46
C ASP A 64 13.77 -33.96 -9.86
N ALA A 65 13.86 -34.48 -11.08
CA ALA A 65 15.10 -35.03 -11.64
C ALA A 65 16.06 -33.95 -12.20
N LEU A 66 15.64 -32.70 -12.40
CA LEU A 66 16.54 -31.65 -12.89
C LEU A 66 17.65 -31.38 -11.87
N PRO A 67 18.93 -31.31 -12.29
CA PRO A 67 19.99 -30.81 -11.42
C PRO A 67 19.69 -29.40 -10.93
N PHE A 68 19.96 -29.13 -9.64
CA PHE A 68 19.72 -27.82 -9.03
C PHE A 68 20.34 -26.66 -9.82
N THR A 69 21.52 -26.83 -10.39
CA THR A 69 22.18 -25.82 -11.24
C THR A 69 21.38 -25.44 -12.48
N LYS A 70 20.72 -26.42 -13.13
CA LYS A 70 19.83 -26.15 -14.27
C LYS A 70 18.56 -25.44 -13.82
N LEU A 71 17.96 -25.88 -12.72
CA LEU A 71 16.78 -25.21 -12.16
C LEU A 71 17.09 -23.76 -11.80
N LYS A 72 18.20 -23.52 -11.09
CA LYS A 72 18.67 -22.17 -10.75
C LYS A 72 18.80 -21.30 -12.00
N LYS A 73 19.42 -21.81 -13.08
CA LYS A 73 19.53 -21.07 -14.34
C LYS A 73 18.17 -20.72 -14.94
N ILE A 74 17.17 -21.60 -14.82
CA ILE A 74 15.79 -21.33 -15.28
C ILE A 74 15.15 -20.24 -14.41
N VAL A 75 15.23 -20.36 -13.09
CA VAL A 75 14.66 -19.37 -12.16
C VAL A 75 15.29 -18.00 -12.34
N MET A 76 16.62 -17.93 -12.46
CA MET A 76 17.35 -16.67 -12.63
C MET A 76 17.02 -15.96 -13.94
N LYS A 77 16.61 -16.67 -15.00
CA LYS A 77 16.12 -16.03 -16.23
C LYS A 77 14.81 -15.25 -16.02
N ARG A 78 14.05 -15.59 -14.97
CA ARG A 78 12.79 -14.92 -14.61
C ARG A 78 12.95 -13.82 -13.57
N ALA A 79 14.16 -13.60 -13.07
CA ALA A 79 14.46 -12.48 -12.17
C ALA A 79 13.98 -11.11 -12.69
N PRO A 80 14.08 -10.78 -14.00
CA PRO A 80 13.53 -9.54 -14.54
C PRO A 80 12.02 -9.45 -14.40
N GLU A 81 11.28 -10.55 -14.58
CA GLU A 81 9.81 -10.58 -14.42
C GLU A 81 9.42 -10.30 -12.97
N VAL A 82 10.19 -10.82 -12.00
CA VAL A 82 9.97 -10.51 -10.57
C VAL A 82 10.21 -9.03 -10.29
N LYS A 83 11.28 -8.45 -10.87
CA LYS A 83 11.56 -7.02 -10.74
C LYS A 83 10.45 -6.17 -11.36
N GLU A 84 9.97 -6.53 -12.54
CA GLU A 84 8.86 -5.88 -13.22
C GLU A 84 7.58 -5.98 -12.39
N PHE A 85 7.25 -7.16 -11.86
CA PHE A 85 6.10 -7.35 -10.98
C PHE A 85 6.13 -6.39 -9.78
N PHE A 86 7.24 -6.31 -9.06
CA PHE A 86 7.36 -5.42 -7.89
C PHE A 86 7.63 -3.96 -8.26
N SER A 87 7.83 -3.62 -9.53
CA SER A 87 7.94 -2.23 -9.97
C SER A 87 6.58 -1.51 -9.97
N ASP A 88 5.47 -2.26 -10.06
CA ASP A 88 4.12 -1.75 -9.89
C ASP A 88 3.71 -1.82 -8.40
N PRO A 89 3.45 -0.68 -7.73
CA PRO A 89 3.01 -0.67 -6.33
C PRO A 89 1.62 -1.29 -6.10
N ASN A 90 0.83 -1.51 -7.16
CA ASN A 90 -0.47 -2.20 -7.07
C ASN A 90 -0.33 -3.71 -7.00
N ASN A 91 0.79 -4.25 -7.47
CA ASN A 91 1.07 -5.67 -7.42
C ASN A 91 1.36 -6.11 -5.98
N LYS A 92 0.69 -7.17 -5.58
CA LYS A 92 0.82 -7.74 -4.23
C LYS A 92 1.21 -9.19 -4.38
N ALA A 93 2.40 -9.53 -3.89
CA ALA A 93 2.81 -10.92 -3.77
C ALA A 93 2.28 -11.47 -2.46
N LEU A 94 1.72 -12.68 -2.51
CA LEU A 94 1.56 -13.49 -1.33
C LEU A 94 2.96 -13.76 -0.76
N CYS A 95 3.11 -13.58 0.55
CA CYS A 95 4.29 -14.05 1.26
C CYS A 95 3.86 -14.86 2.47
N GLU A 96 4.65 -15.87 2.83
CA GLU A 96 4.52 -16.56 4.10
C GLU A 96 5.58 -16.00 5.03
N MET A 97 5.17 -15.43 6.15
CA MET A 97 6.09 -15.19 7.26
C MET A 97 6.01 -16.39 8.20
N LYS A 98 7.12 -17.11 8.30
CA LYS A 98 7.35 -18.12 9.35
C LYS A 98 8.10 -17.54 10.55
N LEU A 99 8.07 -16.22 10.74
CA LEU A 99 8.68 -15.61 11.92
C LEU A 99 7.65 -15.66 13.06
N PRO A 100 7.90 -16.41 14.14
CA PRO A 100 6.86 -16.86 15.05
C PRO A 100 6.28 -15.77 15.96
N GLU A 101 6.90 -14.61 16.12
CA GLU A 101 6.44 -13.61 17.12
C GLU A 101 6.66 -12.16 16.69
N PRO A 102 5.94 -11.19 17.31
CA PRO A 102 6.13 -9.77 17.04
C PRO A 102 7.59 -9.39 17.31
N ILE A 103 8.28 -8.95 16.26
CA ILE A 103 9.57 -8.24 16.36
C ILE A 103 9.29 -6.83 16.90
N GLU A 104 8.56 -6.72 18.01
CA GLU A 104 8.57 -5.53 18.83
C GLU A 104 9.91 -5.56 19.58
N TRP A 105 10.96 -5.19 18.83
CA TRP A 105 12.21 -4.58 19.32
C TRP A 105 13.25 -5.54 19.90
N LEU A 106 13.68 -6.51 19.08
CA LEU A 106 14.82 -7.39 19.36
C LEU A 106 16.21 -6.75 19.21
N PHE A 107 16.31 -5.46 18.90
CA PHE A 107 17.59 -4.83 18.59
C PHE A 107 18.08 -3.96 19.75
N ASN A 108 18.85 -4.58 20.66
CA ASN A 108 19.58 -3.90 21.74
C ASN A 108 21.09 -3.80 21.43
N GLY A 109 21.47 -3.87 20.15
CA GLY A 109 22.87 -3.88 19.71
C GLY A 109 23.64 -5.18 19.98
N LYS A 110 22.98 -6.25 20.45
CA LYS A 110 23.61 -7.58 20.56
C LYS A 110 23.18 -8.46 19.38
N PRO A 111 24.06 -9.34 18.88
CA PRO A 111 23.67 -10.36 17.92
C PRO A 111 22.50 -11.16 18.48
N PHE A 112 21.41 -11.24 17.73
CA PHE A 112 20.25 -12.02 18.11
C PHE A 112 20.10 -13.19 17.14
N THR A 113 19.95 -14.38 17.71
CA THR A 113 19.75 -15.61 16.96
C THR A 113 18.27 -15.90 16.93
N ILE A 114 17.66 -15.86 15.75
CA ILE A 114 16.31 -16.36 15.56
C ILE A 114 16.43 -17.84 15.23
N PRO A 115 16.05 -18.76 16.14
CA PRO A 115 15.92 -20.15 15.79
C PRO A 115 14.82 -20.23 14.74
N LEU A 116 15.19 -20.71 13.57
CA LEU A 116 14.23 -21.09 12.56
C LEU A 116 13.63 -22.42 12.99
N ASP A 117 12.35 -22.64 12.70
CA ASP A 117 11.63 -23.90 12.94
C ASP A 117 12.25 -25.11 12.19
N PHE A 118 13.44 -24.97 11.58
CA PHE A 118 14.07 -25.91 10.67
C PHE A 118 15.53 -26.25 10.94
N GLU A 119 15.90 -26.38 12.21
CA GLU A 119 17.27 -26.76 12.61
C GLU A 119 18.29 -25.76 12.05
N GLY A 120 17.94 -24.48 12.06
CA GLY A 120 18.80 -23.41 11.58
C GLY A 120 18.65 -22.15 12.40
N ASP A 121 19.66 -21.31 12.33
CA ASP A 121 19.78 -20.06 13.06
C ASP A 121 19.97 -18.93 12.04
N ILE A 122 19.09 -17.92 12.08
CA ILE A 122 19.42 -16.63 11.47
C ILE A 122 20.05 -15.77 12.55
N ILE A 123 21.33 -15.44 12.37
CA ILE A 123 22.04 -14.51 13.23
C ILE A 123 21.98 -13.12 12.60
N TYR A 124 21.34 -12.21 13.31
CA TYR A 124 21.28 -10.79 12.95
C TYR A 124 22.25 -9.98 13.80
N CYS A 125 23.01 -9.06 13.18
CA CYS A 125 23.60 -7.91 13.90
C CYS A 125 22.87 -6.67 13.46
N GLU A 126 22.61 -5.76 14.39
CA GLU A 126 22.35 -4.38 14.04
C GLU A 126 23.65 -3.58 14.17
N GLU A 127 24.16 -3.07 13.06
CA GLU A 127 25.25 -2.08 13.04
C GLU A 127 24.68 -0.79 12.47
N GLU A 128 24.73 0.31 13.23
CA GLU A 128 24.28 1.64 12.80
C GLU A 128 22.81 1.74 12.31
N GLY A 129 21.93 0.85 12.77
CA GLY A 129 20.53 0.80 12.32
C GLY A 129 20.30 -0.02 11.05
N LYS A 130 21.32 -0.74 10.57
CA LYS A 130 21.19 -1.75 9.53
C LYS A 130 21.15 -3.12 10.19
N ALA A 131 20.10 -3.89 9.97
CA ALA A 131 20.14 -5.30 10.34
C ALA A 131 20.80 -6.07 9.20
N HIS A 132 21.99 -6.58 9.47
CA HIS A 132 22.70 -7.50 8.60
C HIS A 132 22.32 -8.91 9.01
N ILE A 133 21.90 -9.73 8.05
CA ILE A 133 22.02 -11.18 8.22
C ILE A 133 23.52 -11.46 8.20
N ILE A 134 24.12 -11.68 9.38
CA ILE A 134 25.55 -12.00 9.49
C ILE A 134 25.76 -13.43 9.01
N GLU A 135 24.84 -14.31 9.40
CA GLU A 135 24.99 -15.74 9.21
C GLU A 135 23.62 -16.40 9.17
N LEU A 136 23.42 -17.30 8.21
CA LEU A 136 22.23 -18.12 8.09
C LEU A 136 22.69 -19.57 8.10
N LYS A 137 22.73 -20.15 9.31
CA LYS A 137 23.18 -21.52 9.53
C LYS A 137 22.00 -22.45 9.45
N ARG A 138 22.17 -23.59 8.79
CA ARG A 138 21.41 -24.79 9.09
C ARG A 138 22.38 -25.80 9.67
N TYR A 139 21.89 -26.70 10.51
CA TYR A 139 22.68 -27.78 11.05
C TYR A 139 22.20 -29.10 10.42
N ASP A 140 23.12 -30.01 10.07
CA ASP A 140 22.76 -31.38 9.75
C ASP A 140 22.37 -32.16 11.02
N GLU A 141 21.94 -33.41 10.87
CA GLU A 141 21.61 -34.31 12.01
C GLU A 141 22.80 -34.52 12.99
N LYS A 142 24.02 -34.16 12.58
CA LYS A 142 25.25 -34.24 13.38
C LYS A 142 25.69 -32.88 13.95
N GLY A 143 24.92 -31.81 13.73
CA GLY A 143 25.24 -30.46 14.20
C GLY A 143 26.27 -29.70 13.34
N ASN A 144 26.60 -30.17 12.13
CA ASN A 144 27.50 -29.47 11.22
C ASN A 144 26.75 -28.35 10.48
N ILE A 145 27.39 -27.19 10.33
CA ILE A 145 26.82 -26.06 9.60
C ILE A 145 26.71 -26.41 8.11
N ILE A 146 25.47 -26.51 7.62
CA ILE A 146 25.10 -26.49 6.22
C ILE A 146 24.71 -25.04 5.90
N GLU A 147 25.46 -24.38 5.03
CA GLU A 147 25.20 -23.00 4.63
C GLU A 147 23.88 -22.91 3.83
N LEU A 148 22.87 -22.23 4.38
CA LEU A 148 21.55 -22.14 3.75
C LEU A 148 21.51 -20.96 2.77
N MET A 149 22.34 -21.03 1.73
CA MET A 149 22.45 -19.95 0.74
C MET A 149 21.80 -20.29 -0.60
N GLU A 150 21.58 -21.56 -0.93
CA GLU A 150 20.92 -22.03 -2.16
C GLU A 150 21.10 -23.54 -2.24
N GLY A 151 20.04 -24.30 -2.53
CA GLY A 151 20.22 -25.76 -2.66
C GLY A 151 18.94 -26.58 -2.60
N GLU A 152 19.14 -27.89 -2.50
CA GLU A 152 18.07 -28.86 -2.30
C GLU A 152 17.99 -29.26 -0.82
N VAL A 153 16.78 -29.40 -0.30
CA VAL A 153 16.50 -29.89 1.05
C VAL A 153 15.67 -31.17 0.97
N PRO A 154 15.97 -32.23 1.74
CA PRO A 154 15.35 -33.53 1.56
C PRO A 154 13.86 -33.55 1.96
N PRO A 155 13.05 -34.49 1.45
CA PRO A 155 11.67 -34.70 1.88
C PRO A 155 11.52 -34.78 3.40
N GLY A 156 10.41 -34.26 3.93
CA GLY A 156 10.11 -34.24 5.37
C GLY A 156 10.83 -33.13 6.14
N THR A 157 11.81 -32.44 5.54
CA THR A 157 12.44 -31.28 6.16
C THR A 157 11.69 -29.99 5.84
N VAL A 158 11.86 -28.95 6.66
CA VAL A 158 11.18 -27.69 6.40
C VAL A 158 11.67 -27.06 5.11
N GLY A 159 10.72 -26.59 4.30
CA GLY A 159 11.01 -26.16 2.93
C GLY A 159 10.80 -27.23 1.88
N ALA A 160 10.71 -28.49 2.29
CA ALA A 160 10.28 -29.64 1.50
C ALA A 160 8.83 -30.02 1.83
N THR A 161 8.22 -30.88 1.01
CA THR A 161 6.99 -31.57 1.41
C THR A 161 7.36 -32.87 2.12
N ALA A 162 6.39 -33.57 2.70
CA ALA A 162 6.63 -34.89 3.32
C ALA A 162 7.27 -35.90 2.35
N GLU A 163 7.02 -35.76 1.04
CA GLU A 163 7.41 -36.73 0.02
C GLU A 163 8.42 -36.19 -1.00
N LYS A 164 8.53 -34.86 -1.17
CA LYS A 164 9.35 -34.23 -2.21
C LYS A 164 10.32 -33.23 -1.62
N LYS A 165 11.53 -33.22 -2.17
CA LYS A 165 12.59 -32.29 -1.80
C LYS A 165 12.19 -30.84 -2.06
N GLY A 166 12.60 -29.95 -1.16
CA GLY A 166 12.51 -28.50 -1.33
C GLY A 166 13.70 -27.99 -2.13
N ARG A 167 13.54 -26.88 -2.84
CA ARG A 167 14.62 -26.25 -3.60
C ARG A 167 14.58 -24.74 -3.46
N PHE A 168 15.67 -24.16 -3.01
CA PHE A 168 15.77 -22.73 -2.72
C PHE A 168 16.74 -22.08 -3.69
N VAL A 169 16.24 -21.08 -4.42
CA VAL A 169 17.04 -20.23 -5.30
C VAL A 169 16.98 -18.80 -4.78
N ILE A 170 18.14 -18.19 -4.53
CA ILE A 170 18.21 -16.78 -4.14
C ILE A 170 18.23 -15.94 -5.40
N ILE A 171 17.12 -15.27 -5.68
CA ILE A 171 16.99 -14.40 -6.85
C ILE A 171 17.62 -13.02 -6.64
N ASP A 172 17.76 -12.56 -5.40
CA ASP A 172 18.33 -11.27 -5.06
C ASP A 172 19.03 -11.27 -3.71
N LYS A 173 20.05 -10.42 -3.56
CA LYS A 173 20.77 -10.15 -2.31
C LYS A 173 20.95 -8.65 -2.17
N GLY A 174 20.85 -8.14 -0.95
CA GLY A 174 20.97 -6.72 -0.66
C GLY A 174 20.87 -6.43 0.83
N GLU A 175 20.94 -5.15 1.18
CA GLU A 175 20.71 -4.68 2.54
C GLU A 175 19.23 -4.38 2.78
N VAL A 176 18.79 -4.47 4.03
CA VAL A 176 17.44 -4.05 4.45
C VAL A 176 17.55 -3.14 5.66
N GLU A 177 16.92 -1.98 5.57
CA GLU A 177 16.68 -1.11 6.73
C GLU A 177 15.21 -1.20 7.13
N TYR A 178 14.93 -1.26 8.43
CA TYR A 178 13.58 -1.46 8.92
C TYR A 178 12.91 -0.13 9.30
N GLY A 179 11.70 0.06 8.80
CA GLY A 179 10.78 1.13 9.18
C GLY A 179 9.89 0.69 10.34
N ALA A 180 8.59 0.96 10.23
CA ALA A 180 7.65 0.50 11.24
C ALA A 180 7.50 -1.03 11.25
N LEU A 181 7.74 -1.65 12.41
CA LEU A 181 7.50 -3.07 12.69
C LEU A 181 6.33 -3.23 13.66
N LYS A 182 5.25 -3.87 13.20
CA LYS A 182 4.03 -4.14 13.95
C LYS A 182 3.60 -5.57 13.67
N ILE A 183 2.81 -6.14 14.59
CA ILE A 183 2.24 -7.49 14.48
C ILE A 183 1.59 -7.75 13.11
N TYR A 184 0.92 -6.75 12.53
CA TYR A 184 0.17 -6.88 11.27
C TYR A 184 0.76 -6.07 10.10
N PHE A 185 1.90 -5.38 10.30
CA PHE A 185 2.48 -4.47 9.31
C PHE A 185 3.98 -4.30 9.52
N GLN A 186 4.76 -4.50 8.47
CA GLN A 186 6.19 -4.22 8.45
C GLN A 186 6.54 -3.34 7.26
N GLU A 187 7.43 -2.39 7.47
CA GLU A 187 7.96 -1.50 6.44
C GLU A 187 9.45 -1.76 6.28
N TRP A 188 9.90 -2.13 5.09
CA TRP A 188 11.27 -2.51 4.78
C TRP A 188 11.80 -1.59 3.68
N PHE A 189 12.99 -1.03 3.84
CA PHE A 189 13.72 -0.29 2.81
C PHE A 189 14.83 -1.20 2.29
N LYS A 190 14.61 -1.80 1.12
CA LYS A 190 15.51 -2.79 0.53
C LYS A 190 16.48 -2.11 -0.44
N HIS A 191 17.72 -2.57 -0.42
CA HIS A 191 18.81 -2.10 -1.28
C HIS A 191 19.45 -3.29 -2.02
N GLY A 192 18.64 -3.96 -2.85
CA GLY A 192 19.03 -5.11 -3.67
C GLY A 192 19.08 -4.80 -5.16
N LYS A 193 19.45 -5.78 -5.99
CA LYS A 193 19.48 -5.61 -7.46
C LYS A 193 18.08 -5.68 -8.07
N LEU A 194 17.24 -6.56 -7.52
CA LEU A 194 15.84 -6.74 -7.94
C LEU A 194 14.90 -5.98 -7.02
N PHE A 195 15.08 -6.12 -5.71
CA PHE A 195 14.29 -5.49 -4.67
C PHE A 195 15.02 -4.23 -4.18
N ASP A 196 14.72 -3.13 -4.85
CA ASP A 196 15.20 -1.80 -4.46
C ASP A 196 14.02 -0.88 -4.14
N GLY A 197 14.14 -0.13 -3.05
CA GLY A 197 13.13 0.81 -2.56
C GLY A 197 12.33 0.32 -1.36
N LYS A 198 11.18 0.96 -1.13
CA LYS A 198 10.34 0.76 0.06
C LYS A 198 9.30 -0.34 -0.18
N PHE A 199 9.27 -1.35 0.67
CA PHE A 199 8.32 -2.46 0.65
C PHE A 199 7.48 -2.47 1.93
N ASN A 200 6.19 -2.74 1.76
CA ASN A 200 5.28 -2.98 2.87
C ASN A 200 4.90 -4.46 2.88
N LEU A 201 5.04 -5.09 4.05
CA LEU A 201 4.47 -6.39 4.33
C LEU A 201 3.27 -6.15 5.24
N ARG A 202 2.11 -6.69 4.88
CA ARG A 202 0.89 -6.45 5.64
C ARG A 202 0.06 -7.71 5.74
N LEU A 203 -0.40 -7.98 6.96
CA LEU A 203 -1.39 -9.01 7.23
C LEU A 203 -2.76 -8.49 6.81
N LEU A 204 -3.40 -9.16 5.87
CA LEU A 204 -4.69 -8.80 5.29
C LEU A 204 -5.70 -9.93 5.44
N PRO A 205 -6.99 -9.63 5.61
CA PRO A 205 -8.02 -10.66 5.58
C PRO A 205 -8.05 -11.33 4.20
N ARG A 206 -8.19 -12.66 4.20
CA ARG A 206 -8.28 -13.45 2.97
C ARG A 206 -9.54 -13.03 2.21
N SER A 207 -9.37 -12.56 0.98
CA SER A 207 -10.48 -12.27 0.08
C SER A 207 -10.85 -13.49 -0.76
N LYS A 208 -12.04 -13.53 -1.37
CA LYS A 208 -12.43 -14.61 -2.31
C LYS A 208 -11.42 -14.78 -3.46
N LYS A 209 -10.76 -13.70 -3.89
CA LYS A 209 -9.71 -13.74 -4.93
C LYS A 209 -8.45 -14.50 -4.46
N TRP A 210 -8.28 -14.67 -3.15
CA TRP A 210 -7.10 -15.27 -2.51
C TRP A 210 -7.44 -16.56 -1.76
N GLU A 211 -8.59 -17.16 -2.04
CA GLU A 211 -9.10 -18.32 -1.29
C GLU A 211 -8.18 -19.55 -1.39
N LYS A 212 -7.36 -19.61 -2.45
CA LYS A 212 -6.37 -20.69 -2.68
C LYS A 212 -5.01 -20.45 -2.02
N ALA A 213 -4.76 -19.26 -1.47
CA ALA A 213 -3.46 -18.83 -0.96
C ALA A 213 -3.10 -19.39 0.43
N GLY A 214 -3.97 -20.20 1.03
CA GLY A 214 -3.74 -20.80 2.34
C GLY A 214 -5.05 -21.09 3.08
N ARG A 215 -5.00 -21.99 4.06
CA ARG A 215 -6.17 -22.35 4.88
C ARG A 215 -6.57 -21.24 5.86
N GLU A 216 -5.65 -20.32 6.17
CA GLU A 216 -5.82 -19.30 7.19
C GLU A 216 -6.70 -18.12 6.75
N HIS A 217 -7.33 -17.46 7.72
CA HIS A 217 -8.22 -16.31 7.50
C HIS A 217 -7.48 -15.01 7.20
N MET A 218 -6.18 -14.96 7.50
CA MET A 218 -5.30 -13.83 7.25
C MET A 218 -4.13 -14.30 6.39
N VAL A 219 -3.67 -13.44 5.50
CA VAL A 219 -2.52 -13.72 4.63
C VAL A 219 -1.56 -12.54 4.65
N TRP A 220 -0.26 -12.83 4.69
CA TRP A 220 0.76 -11.81 4.53
C TRP A 220 0.90 -11.47 3.05
N MET A 221 0.85 -10.17 2.75
CA MET A 221 1.07 -9.65 1.40
C MET A 221 2.25 -8.69 1.43
N MET A 222 3.18 -8.87 0.49
CA MET A 222 4.28 -7.95 0.24
C MET A 222 4.00 -7.15 -1.03
N PHE A 223 4.20 -5.84 -0.97
CA PHE A 223 4.08 -4.95 -2.12
C PHE A 223 5.04 -3.78 -1.98
N ARG A 224 5.50 -3.25 -3.12
CA ARG A 224 6.33 -2.06 -3.15
C ARG A 224 5.47 -0.82 -2.88
N SER A 225 5.98 0.12 -2.12
CA SER A 225 5.37 1.43 -1.90
C SER A 225 5.73 2.36 -3.04
N LYS A 226 5.00 3.48 -3.17
CA LYS A 226 5.45 4.55 -4.07
C LYS A 226 6.75 5.16 -3.55
N ASP A 227 7.64 5.56 -4.45
CA ASP A 227 8.96 6.10 -4.09
C ASP A 227 8.85 7.46 -3.36
N ASP A 228 7.74 8.17 -3.55
CA ASP A 228 7.40 9.43 -2.88
C ASP A 228 6.65 9.24 -1.54
N GLU A 229 6.33 7.99 -1.17
CA GLU A 229 5.60 7.72 0.07
C GLU A 229 6.54 7.80 1.28
N LEU A 230 6.36 8.86 2.08
CA LEU A 230 7.06 9.03 3.36
C LEU A 230 7.04 7.75 4.21
N PRO A 231 8.12 7.45 4.96
CA PRO A 231 8.13 6.37 5.93
C PRO A 231 6.94 6.43 6.87
N TYR A 232 6.44 5.28 7.31
CA TYR A 232 5.21 5.15 8.08
C TYR A 232 5.24 6.07 9.30
N VAL A 233 6.38 6.18 9.98
CA VAL A 233 6.56 7.04 11.15
C VAL A 233 6.31 8.53 10.88
N LEU A 234 6.65 9.04 9.70
CA LEU A 234 6.43 10.45 9.29
C LEU A 234 5.10 10.65 8.55
N GLY A 235 4.53 9.59 7.98
CA GLY A 235 3.26 9.61 7.26
C GLY A 235 2.06 9.18 8.11
N ARG A 236 1.52 7.99 7.80
CA ARG A 236 0.30 7.44 8.44
C ARG A 236 0.47 7.19 9.94
N GLY A 237 1.67 6.82 10.38
CA GLY A 237 2.03 6.61 11.78
C GLY A 237 1.90 7.88 12.61
N ALA A 238 2.42 9.01 12.12
CA ALA A 238 2.25 10.30 12.77
C ALA A 238 0.76 10.67 12.94
N LYS A 239 -0.05 10.50 11.90
CA LYS A 239 -1.52 10.75 11.96
C LYS A 239 -2.21 9.90 13.03
N LYS A 240 -1.74 8.66 13.25
CA LYS A 240 -2.26 7.74 14.26
C LYS A 240 -1.59 7.89 15.63
N GLY A 241 -0.66 8.83 15.78
CA GLY A 241 0.13 9.00 17.01
C GLY A 241 1.05 7.82 17.34
N TRP A 242 1.35 6.94 16.38
CA TRP A 242 2.23 5.78 16.58
C TRP A 242 3.70 6.21 16.61
N MET A 243 4.45 5.75 17.62
CA MET A 243 5.88 5.99 17.77
C MET A 243 6.63 4.66 17.84
N PRO A 244 7.85 4.56 17.26
CA PRO A 244 8.78 3.52 17.64
C PRO A 244 9.24 3.71 19.11
N PRO A 245 9.86 2.71 19.74
CA PRO A 245 10.48 2.83 21.05
C PRO A 245 11.55 3.92 21.06
N LYS A 246 11.85 4.34 22.28
CA LYS A 246 12.91 5.30 22.53
C LYS A 246 14.24 4.77 21.97
N GLY A 247 14.97 5.63 21.25
CA GLY A 247 16.24 5.29 20.61
C GLY A 247 16.13 4.80 19.17
N ILE A 248 14.94 4.37 18.71
CA ILE A 248 14.77 3.82 17.36
C ILE A 248 14.12 4.84 16.42
N SER A 249 14.72 5.06 15.25
CA SER A 249 14.22 6.00 14.25
C SER A 249 13.07 5.44 13.42
N ALA A 250 13.04 4.14 13.10
CA ALA A 250 12.15 3.59 12.06
C ALA A 250 12.23 4.39 10.72
N LEU A 251 13.43 4.89 10.39
CA LEU A 251 13.73 5.67 9.19
C LEU A 251 15.00 5.12 8.53
N PRO A 252 15.03 5.03 7.18
CA PRO A 252 16.24 4.66 6.48
C PRO A 252 17.32 5.74 6.67
N ARG A 253 18.59 5.33 6.63
CA ARG A 253 19.78 6.15 6.87
C ARG A 253 19.77 7.43 6.07
N LYS A 254 19.44 7.33 4.78
CA LYS A 254 19.34 8.48 3.88
C LYS A 254 18.40 9.57 4.40
N ILE A 255 17.28 9.18 5.03
CA ILE A 255 16.33 10.14 5.62
C ILE A 255 16.83 10.62 6.99
N ARG A 256 17.45 9.73 7.79
CA ARG A 256 18.03 10.11 9.10
C ARG A 256 19.08 11.23 8.97
N GLU A 257 19.95 11.13 7.97
CA GLU A 257 21.03 12.09 7.73
C GLU A 257 20.52 13.47 7.31
N GLN A 258 19.37 13.53 6.63
CA GLN A 258 18.73 14.78 6.20
C GLN A 258 17.98 15.50 7.34
N ILE A 259 17.69 14.82 8.45
CA ILE A 259 16.94 15.40 9.57
C ILE A 259 17.92 16.16 10.51
N PRO A 260 17.71 17.48 10.74
CA PRO A 260 18.55 18.25 11.65
C PRO A 260 18.56 17.67 13.09
N PRO A 261 19.68 17.74 13.82
CA PRO A 261 19.81 17.13 15.16
C PRO A 261 18.73 17.51 16.18
N GLU A 262 18.17 18.71 16.08
CA GLU A 262 17.08 19.19 16.93
C GLU A 262 15.75 18.47 16.66
N TYR A 263 15.55 17.96 15.44
CA TYR A 263 14.35 17.22 15.02
C TYR A 263 14.53 15.70 14.96
N ARG A 264 15.70 15.18 15.34
CA ARG A 264 15.97 13.74 15.48
C ARG A 264 15.26 13.18 16.69
N TYR A 265 13.96 12.95 16.55
CA TYR A 265 13.09 12.60 17.68
C TYR A 265 13.54 11.34 18.43
N TRP A 266 14.21 10.39 17.79
CA TRP A 266 14.71 9.17 18.44
C TRP A 266 15.82 9.45 19.47
N GLU A 267 16.46 10.63 19.42
CA GLU A 267 17.50 11.08 20.35
C GLU A 267 16.94 11.98 21.47
N LYS A 268 15.64 12.33 21.44
CA LYS A 268 15.05 13.30 22.37
C LYS A 268 14.25 12.63 23.49
N SER A 269 14.15 13.33 24.62
CA SER A 269 13.37 12.89 25.79
C SER A 269 11.86 12.85 25.52
N ASN A 270 11.36 13.76 24.67
CA ASN A 270 9.96 13.82 24.24
C ASN A 270 9.82 13.53 22.74
N PRO A 271 10.01 12.27 22.31
CA PRO A 271 10.16 11.92 20.91
C PRO A 271 8.88 12.20 20.10
N LYS A 272 7.70 12.03 20.70
CA LYS A 272 6.42 12.25 20.00
C LYS A 272 6.23 13.71 19.59
N LYS A 273 6.49 14.66 20.50
CA LYS A 273 6.35 16.10 20.23
C LYS A 273 7.30 16.55 19.12
N VAL A 274 8.55 16.11 19.18
CA VAL A 274 9.60 16.44 18.20
C VAL A 274 9.28 15.85 16.82
N ARG A 275 8.80 14.61 16.75
CA ARG A 275 8.33 14.00 15.48
C ARG A 275 7.17 14.80 14.88
N ASP A 276 6.19 15.18 15.69
CA ASP A 276 5.01 15.91 15.18
C ASP A 276 5.38 17.30 14.67
N GLU A 277 6.35 17.96 15.28
CA GLU A 277 6.94 19.21 14.80
C GLU A 277 7.70 19.01 13.48
N LEU A 278 8.54 17.99 13.40
CA LEU A 278 9.22 17.60 12.15
C LEU A 278 8.22 17.38 11.01
N VAL A 279 7.12 16.66 11.26
CA VAL A 279 6.06 16.42 10.26
C VAL A 279 5.39 17.72 9.81
N LYS A 280 5.21 18.70 10.70
CA LYS A 280 4.69 20.03 10.33
C LYS A 280 5.67 20.77 9.41
N LEU A 281 6.97 20.74 9.73
CA LEU A 281 8.01 21.41 8.95
C LEU A 281 8.20 20.78 7.56
N ILE A 282 8.09 19.46 7.46
CA ILE A 282 8.09 18.76 6.16
C ILE A 282 6.89 19.20 5.33
N LYS A 283 5.69 19.24 5.91
CA LYS A 283 4.47 19.67 5.20
C LYS A 283 4.51 21.13 4.76
N SER A 284 5.12 22.00 5.56
CA SER A 284 5.29 23.42 5.20
C SER A 284 6.46 23.65 4.24
N GLY A 285 7.16 22.60 3.79
CA GLY A 285 8.33 22.71 2.90
C GLY A 285 9.57 23.33 3.54
N LYS A 286 9.58 23.55 4.86
CA LYS A 286 10.74 24.11 5.59
C LYS A 286 11.87 23.09 5.71
N ILE A 287 11.53 21.81 5.77
CA ILE A 287 12.47 20.70 5.70
C ILE A 287 12.09 19.88 4.47
N LYS A 288 12.95 19.90 3.45
CA LYS A 288 12.78 19.08 2.25
C LYS A 288 13.49 17.74 2.47
N ILE A 289 12.72 16.66 2.47
CA ILE A 289 13.26 15.29 2.52
C ILE A 289 13.26 14.73 1.11
N GLU A 290 14.44 14.40 0.60
CA GLU A 290 14.63 13.70 -0.67
C GLU A 290 14.50 12.20 -0.44
N LEU A 291 13.39 11.63 -0.92
CA LEU A 291 13.08 10.21 -0.80
C LEU A 291 13.81 9.36 -1.84
N THR A 292 14.07 9.92 -3.02
CA THR A 292 14.83 9.30 -4.11
C THR A 292 16.10 10.07 -4.41
N GLU A 293 17.11 9.43 -5.00
CA GLU A 293 18.23 10.22 -5.56
C GLU A 293 17.67 11.08 -6.69
N PRO A 294 17.97 12.39 -6.74
CA PRO A 294 17.59 13.19 -7.88
C PRO A 294 18.21 12.57 -9.12
N GLN A 295 17.38 11.95 -9.96
CA GLN A 295 17.77 11.73 -11.35
C GLN A 295 18.16 13.10 -11.89
N LYS A 296 19.43 13.27 -12.27
CA LYS A 296 19.95 14.51 -12.83
C LYS A 296 18.95 15.05 -13.84
N LEU A 297 18.36 16.20 -13.53
CA LEU A 297 17.58 16.98 -14.47
C LEU A 297 18.59 17.46 -15.53
N GLU A 298 18.73 16.74 -16.63
CA GLU A 298 19.32 17.34 -17.81
C GLU A 298 18.35 18.43 -18.27
N GLU A 299 18.82 19.68 -18.24
CA GLU A 299 18.14 20.80 -18.87
C GLU A 299 17.87 20.40 -20.33
N LEU A 300 16.60 20.11 -20.63
CA LEU A 300 16.13 19.91 -22.01
C LEU A 300 16.24 21.26 -22.73
N SER A 301 17.45 21.53 -23.19
CA SER A 301 17.78 22.56 -24.18
C SER A 301 16.79 22.50 -25.34
N ALA A 302 16.51 23.67 -25.90
CA ALA A 302 15.55 23.98 -26.97
C ALA A 302 15.64 23.06 -28.21
N GLY A 303 15.22 21.81 -28.05
CA GLY A 303 15.18 20.82 -29.12
C GLY A 303 14.08 21.17 -30.11
N ASN A 304 14.40 21.08 -31.40
CA ASN A 304 13.41 21.11 -32.46
C ASN A 304 12.59 19.80 -32.43
N TYR A 305 11.51 19.77 -31.65
CA TYR A 305 10.57 18.66 -31.66
C TYR A 305 9.51 18.86 -32.76
N GLU A 306 9.03 17.76 -33.31
CA GLU A 306 7.89 17.71 -34.20
C GLU A 306 6.85 16.76 -33.61
N PHE A 307 5.57 16.94 -33.98
CA PHE A 307 4.52 16.01 -33.60
C PHE A 307 3.80 15.44 -34.81
N LEU A 308 3.22 14.25 -34.61
CA LEU A 308 2.39 13.55 -35.60
C LEU A 308 1.15 13.00 -34.88
N ALA A 309 -0.04 13.33 -35.38
CA ALA A 309 -1.27 12.62 -35.05
C ALA A 309 -1.62 11.70 -36.21
N LYS A 310 -1.66 10.39 -35.98
CA LYS A 310 -1.90 9.36 -37.00
C LYS A 310 -3.13 8.54 -36.65
N GLN A 311 -3.86 8.08 -37.66
CA GLN A 311 -4.84 7.01 -37.54
C GLN A 311 -4.23 5.72 -38.07
N TYR A 312 -4.39 4.65 -37.32
CA TYR A 312 -4.02 3.32 -37.71
C TYR A 312 -5.28 2.47 -37.78
N TRP A 313 -5.39 1.59 -38.77
CA TRP A 313 -6.55 0.71 -38.89
C TRP A 313 -6.19 -0.63 -39.52
N TRP A 314 -6.95 -1.66 -39.15
CA TRP A 314 -6.89 -2.98 -39.77
C TRP A 314 -8.28 -3.56 -39.85
N ARG A 315 -8.43 -4.60 -40.68
CA ARG A 315 -9.71 -5.26 -40.90
C ARG A 315 -9.57 -6.73 -40.59
N GLY A 316 -10.11 -7.14 -39.44
CA GLY A 316 -10.26 -8.54 -39.08
C GLY A 316 -11.33 -9.25 -39.89
N GLN A 317 -11.62 -10.50 -39.52
CA GLN A 317 -12.72 -11.26 -40.09
C GLN A 317 -14.03 -10.46 -39.97
N ILE A 318 -14.83 -10.42 -41.04
CA ILE A 318 -16.08 -9.67 -41.08
C ILE A 318 -17.10 -10.42 -40.22
N VAL A 319 -17.20 -10.09 -38.93
CA VAL A 319 -18.15 -10.77 -38.04
C VAL A 319 -19.48 -10.01 -37.98
N ILE A 320 -19.49 -8.67 -37.85
CA ILE A 320 -20.70 -7.82 -37.94
C ILE A 320 -20.31 -6.40 -38.46
N ARG A 321 -21.00 -5.87 -39.49
CA ARG A 321 -20.91 -4.50 -40.08
C ARG A 321 -19.60 -4.03 -40.76
N GLY A 322 -18.53 -4.82 -40.76
CA GLY A 322 -17.37 -4.59 -41.65
C GLY A 322 -16.58 -3.29 -41.44
N VAL A 323 -16.77 -2.62 -40.29
CA VAL A 323 -16.02 -1.40 -39.93
C VAL A 323 -14.61 -1.80 -39.48
N PRO A 324 -13.55 -1.15 -40.00
CA PRO A 324 -12.18 -1.44 -39.57
C PRO A 324 -11.98 -1.00 -38.11
N VAL A 325 -11.22 -1.79 -37.35
CA VAL A 325 -10.77 -1.38 -36.02
C VAL A 325 -9.75 -0.26 -36.22
N SER A 326 -9.94 0.87 -35.52
CA SER A 326 -9.06 2.02 -35.60
C SER A 326 -8.42 2.30 -34.24
N GLU A 327 -7.17 2.74 -34.26
CA GLU A 327 -6.54 3.42 -33.13
C GLU A 327 -5.93 4.73 -33.62
N TRP A 328 -5.76 5.67 -32.71
CA TRP A 328 -5.12 6.94 -32.95
C TRP A 328 -3.81 6.99 -32.20
N VAL A 329 -2.76 7.45 -32.87
CA VAL A 329 -1.39 7.47 -32.35
C VAL A 329 -0.87 8.90 -32.40
N PHE A 330 -0.45 9.42 -31.26
CA PHE A 330 0.22 10.71 -31.14
C PHE A 330 1.71 10.49 -30.86
N VAL A 331 2.56 11.09 -31.68
CA VAL A 331 4.02 10.93 -31.59
C VAL A 331 4.65 12.28 -31.39
N ILE A 332 5.52 12.40 -30.40
CA ILE A 332 6.48 13.49 -30.27
C ILE A 332 7.80 12.94 -30.79
N LYS A 333 8.44 13.58 -31.77
CA LYS A 333 9.69 13.10 -32.38
C LYS A 333 10.77 14.17 -32.35
N LYS A 334 12.03 13.72 -32.32
CA LYS A 334 13.23 14.55 -32.42
C LYS A 334 14.03 14.06 -33.63
N GLY A 335 13.93 14.78 -34.75
CA GLY A 335 14.47 14.32 -36.04
C GLY A 335 13.66 13.15 -36.61
N LYS A 336 14.32 12.01 -36.86
CA LYS A 336 13.69 10.76 -37.35
C LYS A 336 13.17 9.86 -36.24
N LYS A 337 13.71 10.00 -35.02
CA LYS A 337 13.39 9.16 -33.87
C LYS A 337 12.16 9.62 -33.12
N ALA A 338 11.28 8.69 -32.77
CA ALA A 338 10.21 8.94 -31.81
C ALA A 338 10.83 9.21 -30.43
N HIS A 339 10.41 10.30 -29.80
CA HIS A 339 10.75 10.67 -28.43
C HIS A 339 9.74 10.09 -27.44
N ARG A 340 8.44 10.26 -27.72
CA ARG A 340 7.34 9.63 -26.98
C ARG A 340 6.19 9.27 -27.91
N VAL A 341 5.50 8.16 -27.62
CA VAL A 341 4.37 7.66 -28.41
C VAL A 341 3.18 7.37 -27.50
N PHE A 342 2.01 7.85 -27.89
CA PHE A 342 0.75 7.68 -27.17
C PHE A 342 -0.29 7.06 -28.08
N ILE A 343 -1.07 6.10 -27.56
CA ILE A 343 -2.08 5.36 -28.31
C ILE A 343 -3.44 5.53 -27.63
N SER A 344 -4.48 5.86 -28.40
CA SER A 344 -5.87 5.88 -27.98
C SER A 344 -6.70 4.95 -28.88
N SER A 345 -7.56 4.13 -28.29
CA SER A 345 -8.48 3.23 -29.02
C SER A 345 -9.85 3.84 -29.26
N GLU A 346 -10.14 5.01 -28.69
CA GLU A 346 -11.49 5.61 -28.70
C GLU A 346 -11.53 6.99 -29.35
N PHE A 347 -10.46 7.79 -29.23
CA PHE A 347 -10.52 9.22 -29.59
C PHE A 347 -9.39 9.66 -30.52
N ASP A 348 -9.77 10.40 -31.56
CA ASP A 348 -8.87 11.14 -32.43
C ASP A 348 -8.30 12.35 -31.69
N PHE A 349 -6.99 12.36 -31.45
CA PHE A 349 -6.29 13.49 -30.83
C PHE A 349 -6.58 14.83 -31.53
N SER A 350 -6.87 14.82 -32.83
CA SER A 350 -7.15 16.05 -33.59
C SER A 350 -8.54 16.65 -33.35
N LEU A 351 -9.42 15.94 -32.62
CA LEU A 351 -10.78 16.39 -32.30
C LEU A 351 -10.93 16.99 -30.89
N GLY A 352 -9.92 16.87 -30.01
CA GLY A 352 -9.98 17.47 -28.67
C GLY A 352 -9.34 16.62 -27.58
N GLU A 353 -10.02 16.49 -26.44
CA GLU A 353 -9.56 15.71 -25.29
C GLU A 353 -9.57 14.22 -25.57
N SER A 354 -8.58 13.49 -25.05
CA SER A 354 -8.44 12.04 -25.25
C SER A 354 -7.70 11.40 -24.07
N PHE A 355 -8.11 10.17 -23.73
CA PHE A 355 -7.31 9.29 -22.88
C PHE A 355 -6.43 8.40 -23.76
N CYS A 356 -5.16 8.28 -23.39
CA CYS A 356 -4.18 7.54 -24.15
C CYS A 356 -3.18 6.80 -23.26
N VAL A 357 -2.60 5.73 -23.80
CA VAL A 357 -1.54 4.94 -23.17
C VAL A 357 -0.21 5.33 -23.77
N GLU A 358 0.77 5.69 -22.95
CA GLU A 358 2.15 5.86 -23.39
C GLU A 358 2.79 4.50 -23.71
N LYS A 359 3.26 4.34 -24.95
CA LYS A 359 4.03 3.18 -25.40
C LYS A 359 5.50 3.55 -25.51
N LYS A 360 6.32 2.99 -24.63
CA LYS A 360 7.78 3.15 -24.70
C LYS A 360 8.31 2.45 -25.94
N THR A 361 9.16 3.13 -26.70
CA THR A 361 9.81 2.59 -27.89
C THR A 361 11.13 3.31 -28.14
N ASP A 362 12.16 2.54 -28.50
CA ASP A 362 13.43 3.07 -29.01
C ASP A 362 13.55 2.90 -30.54
N LEU A 363 12.45 2.45 -31.18
CA LEU A 363 12.40 2.11 -32.60
C LEU A 363 12.50 3.37 -33.49
N ASP A 364 13.61 3.48 -34.21
CA ASP A 364 13.81 4.45 -35.28
C ASP A 364 13.23 3.90 -36.59
N ASP A 365 11.91 4.06 -36.76
CA ASP A 365 11.19 3.45 -37.87
C ASP A 365 10.82 4.44 -38.98
N PRO A 366 11.05 4.11 -40.27
CA PRO A 366 10.66 4.94 -41.40
C PRO A 366 9.18 5.35 -41.41
N HIS A 367 8.26 4.56 -40.84
CA HIS A 367 6.83 4.91 -40.88
C HIS A 367 6.49 6.18 -40.12
N TRP A 368 7.36 6.64 -39.20
CA TRP A 368 7.20 7.92 -38.52
C TRP A 368 7.25 9.10 -39.50
N VAL A 369 7.99 9.01 -40.59
CA VAL A 369 8.07 10.10 -41.58
C VAL A 369 7.09 9.97 -42.75
N MET A 370 6.46 8.80 -42.91
CA MET A 370 5.52 8.56 -44.01
C MET A 370 4.14 9.17 -43.72
N GLU A 371 3.47 9.71 -44.74
CA GLU A 371 2.10 10.21 -44.61
C GLU A 371 1.06 9.11 -44.51
N SER A 372 1.27 8.00 -45.21
CA SER A 372 0.43 6.82 -45.14
C SER A 372 1.22 5.58 -45.54
N GLY A 373 0.73 4.40 -45.15
CA GLY A 373 1.40 3.15 -45.47
C GLY A 373 0.77 1.96 -44.76
N SER A 374 1.54 0.88 -44.65
CA SER A 374 1.16 -0.35 -43.99
C SER A 374 2.29 -0.89 -43.13
N LEU A 375 1.92 -1.53 -42.02
CA LEU A 375 2.78 -2.22 -41.09
C LEU A 375 2.50 -3.72 -41.17
N PRO A 376 3.54 -4.55 -41.38
CA PRO A 376 3.36 -6.00 -41.41
C PRO A 376 2.97 -6.56 -40.02
N PRO A 377 2.46 -7.79 -39.93
CA PRO A 377 1.97 -8.37 -38.68
C PRO A 377 3.01 -8.54 -37.56
N ASP A 378 4.29 -8.61 -37.90
CA ASP A 378 5.43 -8.71 -36.98
C ASP A 378 5.94 -7.34 -36.49
N HIS A 379 5.36 -6.24 -36.98
CA HIS A 379 5.82 -4.90 -36.62
C HIS A 379 5.42 -4.55 -35.17
N PRO A 380 6.29 -3.90 -34.35
CA PRO A 380 6.00 -3.59 -32.94
C PRO A 380 4.75 -2.73 -32.69
N PHE A 381 4.33 -1.96 -33.69
CA PHE A 381 3.10 -1.16 -33.70
C PHE A 381 1.94 -1.84 -34.42
N ASN A 382 2.02 -3.13 -34.74
CA ASN A 382 0.90 -3.92 -35.21
C ASN A 382 0.48 -4.89 -34.08
N PRO A 383 -0.73 -4.76 -33.51
CA PRO A 383 -1.18 -5.63 -32.44
C PRO A 383 -1.69 -6.99 -32.97
N THR A 384 -1.83 -7.14 -34.29
CA THR A 384 -2.33 -8.37 -34.91
C THR A 384 -1.19 -9.16 -35.54
N GLU A 385 -1.11 -10.44 -35.19
CA GLU A 385 -0.07 -11.37 -35.68
C GLU A 385 -0.30 -11.82 -37.13
N ASP A 386 -1.52 -11.63 -37.67
CA ASP A 386 -1.88 -12.14 -39.00
C ASP A 386 -2.32 -11.05 -39.99
N LEU A 387 -2.63 -9.85 -39.52
CA LEU A 387 -3.25 -8.81 -40.36
C LEU A 387 -2.30 -7.65 -40.60
N VAL A 388 -2.32 -7.13 -41.82
CA VAL A 388 -1.60 -5.91 -42.18
C VAL A 388 -2.34 -4.72 -41.56
N ARG A 389 -1.60 -3.86 -40.86
CA ARG A 389 -2.12 -2.65 -40.24
C ARG A 389 -1.78 -1.43 -41.07
N TYR A 390 -2.79 -0.75 -41.58
CA TYR A 390 -2.63 0.47 -42.36
C TYR A 390 -2.54 1.69 -41.44
N PHE A 391 -1.90 2.76 -41.92
CA PHE A 391 -1.85 4.03 -41.19
C PHE A 391 -1.91 5.23 -42.13
N ARG A 392 -2.35 6.38 -41.61
CA ARG A 392 -2.33 7.69 -42.25
C ARG A 392 -2.14 8.81 -41.23
N THR A 393 -1.46 9.88 -41.60
CA THR A 393 -1.30 11.08 -40.76
C THR A 393 -2.53 11.98 -40.89
N LEU A 394 -3.10 12.37 -39.75
CA LEU A 394 -4.23 13.28 -39.64
C LEU A 394 -3.81 14.74 -39.43
N ASP A 395 -2.74 14.95 -38.67
CA ASP A 395 -2.11 16.25 -38.47
C ASP A 395 -0.62 16.10 -38.15
N LYS A 396 0.16 17.14 -38.44
CA LYS A 396 1.59 17.19 -38.13
C LYS A 396 2.05 18.64 -38.01
N GLY A 397 3.10 18.88 -37.23
CA GLY A 397 3.66 20.22 -37.08
C GLY A 397 4.85 20.26 -36.15
N LYS A 398 5.34 21.48 -35.88
CA LYS A 398 6.37 21.69 -34.85
C LYS A 398 5.77 21.59 -33.46
N ALA A 399 6.54 21.06 -32.52
CA ALA A 399 6.20 21.02 -31.10
C ALA A 399 7.29 21.71 -30.28
N LYS A 400 6.90 22.58 -29.35
CA LYS A 400 7.80 23.16 -28.35
C LYS A 400 7.47 22.56 -27.00
N LEU A 401 8.32 21.67 -26.51
CA LEU A 401 8.16 21.11 -25.16
C LEU A 401 8.52 22.19 -24.13
N ILE A 402 7.57 22.51 -23.26
CA ILE A 402 7.71 23.46 -22.15
C ILE A 402 8.06 22.69 -20.87
N VAL A 403 7.40 21.54 -20.68
CA VAL A 403 7.64 20.60 -19.58
C VAL A 403 7.59 19.20 -20.16
N ASP A 404 8.59 18.37 -19.84
CA ASP A 404 8.61 16.94 -20.17
C ASP A 404 9.04 16.16 -18.94
N ARG A 405 8.06 15.77 -18.13
CA ARG A 405 8.24 14.92 -16.95
C ARG A 405 7.47 13.63 -17.14
N SER A 406 7.68 12.66 -16.27
CA SER A 406 6.92 11.40 -16.31
C SER A 406 5.43 11.63 -16.07
N ASP A 407 5.06 12.55 -15.20
CA ASP A 407 3.70 12.85 -14.75
C ASP A 407 2.97 13.89 -15.62
N ILE A 408 3.72 14.80 -16.25
CA ILE A 408 3.16 15.89 -17.05
C ILE A 408 4.03 16.20 -18.25
N ILE A 409 3.37 16.37 -19.39
CA ILE A 409 3.99 16.89 -20.60
C ILE A 409 3.20 18.13 -21.02
N ARG A 410 3.86 19.28 -21.02
CA ARG A 410 3.28 20.55 -21.48
C ARG A 410 3.97 20.96 -22.76
N MET A 411 3.19 21.20 -23.79
CA MET A 411 3.72 21.46 -25.13
C MET A 411 2.91 22.53 -25.85
N GLU A 412 3.58 23.32 -26.69
CA GLU A 412 2.95 24.19 -27.67
C GLU A 412 3.01 23.52 -29.05
N LEU A 413 1.85 23.30 -29.67
CA LEU A 413 1.71 22.62 -30.96
C LEU A 413 1.44 23.63 -32.07
N HIS A 414 2.12 23.46 -33.21
CA HIS A 414 1.98 24.28 -34.41
C HIS A 414 1.59 23.43 -35.64
N GLY A 415 0.51 22.66 -35.55
CA GLY A 415 -0.07 21.93 -36.68
C GLY A 415 -1.20 22.67 -37.37
N LYS A 416 -1.86 21.98 -38.31
CA LYS A 416 -3.01 22.52 -39.03
C LYS A 416 -4.30 22.39 -38.21
N ARG A 417 -4.46 21.29 -37.46
CA ARG A 417 -5.62 21.03 -36.58
C ARG A 417 -5.29 21.31 -35.11
N LEU A 418 -4.15 20.80 -34.65
CA LEU A 418 -3.63 20.94 -33.30
C LEU A 418 -2.73 22.18 -33.21
N LYS A 419 -3.32 23.31 -32.80
CA LYS A 419 -2.62 24.58 -32.59
C LYS A 419 -2.83 25.12 -31.18
N GLY A 420 -1.76 25.59 -30.55
CA GLY A 420 -1.75 26.22 -29.22
C GLY A 420 -1.18 25.35 -28.12
N LEU A 421 -1.50 25.64 -26.87
CA LEU A 421 -0.99 24.93 -25.70
C LEU A 421 -1.80 23.67 -25.40
N TYR A 422 -1.10 22.56 -25.20
CA TYR A 422 -1.65 21.28 -24.81
C TYR A 422 -0.91 20.72 -23.60
N VAL A 423 -1.61 19.89 -22.86
CA VAL A 423 -1.06 19.15 -21.74
C VAL A 423 -1.45 17.68 -21.85
N MET A 424 -0.49 16.80 -21.56
CA MET A 424 -0.73 15.41 -21.23
C MET A 424 -0.52 15.28 -19.73
N LEU A 425 -1.61 15.03 -19.01
CA LEU A 425 -1.56 14.80 -17.57
C LEU A 425 -1.66 13.31 -17.32
N ARG A 426 -0.65 12.73 -16.68
CA ARG A 426 -0.74 11.35 -16.23
C ARG A 426 -1.73 11.29 -15.07
N GLU A 427 -2.72 10.41 -15.17
CA GLU A 427 -3.75 10.29 -14.13
C GLU A 427 -3.16 9.80 -12.80
N ASP A 428 -2.23 8.85 -12.88
CA ASP A 428 -1.39 8.38 -11.79
C ASP A 428 0.05 8.26 -12.31
N PRO A 429 1.09 8.76 -11.60
CA PRO A 429 2.50 8.65 -12.00
C PRO A 429 2.97 7.26 -12.47
N HIS A 430 2.34 6.19 -12.00
CA HIS A 430 2.65 4.80 -12.34
C HIS A 430 1.76 4.20 -13.43
N SER A 431 0.65 4.85 -13.78
CA SER A 431 -0.18 4.44 -14.90
C SER A 431 0.46 4.89 -16.21
N PRO A 432 0.47 4.07 -17.28
CA PRO A 432 0.82 4.55 -18.60
C PRO A 432 -0.28 5.46 -19.18
N MET A 433 -1.41 5.63 -18.49
CA MET A 433 -2.53 6.46 -18.92
C MET A 433 -2.24 7.95 -18.76
N PHE A 434 -2.41 8.68 -19.85
CA PHE A 434 -2.41 10.12 -19.91
C PHE A 434 -3.76 10.64 -20.38
N HIS A 435 -4.14 11.78 -19.84
CA HIS A 435 -5.22 12.61 -20.33
C HIS A 435 -4.62 13.74 -21.16
N PHE A 436 -4.78 13.64 -22.47
CA PHE A 436 -4.44 14.69 -23.43
C PHE A 436 -5.56 15.71 -23.50
N LYS A 437 -5.27 16.98 -23.26
CA LYS A 437 -6.24 18.07 -23.39
C LYS A 437 -5.60 19.40 -23.77
N LYS A 438 -6.41 20.30 -24.31
CA LYS A 438 -5.98 21.68 -24.58
C LYS A 438 -5.82 22.41 -23.24
N SER A 439 -4.68 23.07 -23.05
CA SER A 439 -4.44 23.88 -21.86
C SER A 439 -4.98 25.28 -22.11
N GLU A 440 -5.90 25.74 -21.27
CA GLU A 440 -6.20 27.16 -21.18
C GLU A 440 -5.02 27.86 -20.50
N LEU A 441 -4.63 29.04 -20.98
CA LEU A 441 -3.78 29.92 -20.19
C LEU A 441 -4.58 30.28 -18.93
N PRO A 442 -3.96 30.30 -17.73
CA PRO A 442 -4.66 30.78 -16.55
C PRO A 442 -5.23 32.15 -16.89
N LYS A 443 -6.56 32.30 -16.79
CA LYS A 443 -7.19 33.61 -16.89
C LYS A 443 -6.51 34.47 -15.82
N PRO A 444 -6.03 35.68 -16.14
CA PRO A 444 -5.45 36.55 -15.12
C PRO A 444 -6.45 36.64 -13.96
N LYS A 445 -6.04 36.22 -12.75
CA LYS A 445 -6.88 36.30 -11.54
C LYS A 445 -7.30 37.78 -11.40
N LYS A 446 -8.60 38.04 -11.23
CA LYS A 446 -9.06 39.40 -10.88
C LYS A 446 -8.43 39.78 -9.54
N GLU A 447 -7.83 40.97 -9.44
CA GLU A 447 -7.11 41.46 -8.23
C GLU A 447 -7.92 41.32 -6.93
N SER A 448 -9.26 41.33 -7.00
CA SER A 448 -10.15 41.19 -5.84
C SER A 448 -10.06 39.84 -5.12
N GLU A 449 -9.74 38.74 -5.81
CA GLU A 449 -9.65 37.41 -5.18
C GLU A 449 -8.28 37.16 -4.54
N ALA A 450 -7.23 37.78 -5.07
CA ALA A 450 -5.88 37.70 -4.49
C ALA A 450 -5.79 38.45 -3.15
N ASN A 451 -6.53 39.55 -2.99
CA ASN A 451 -6.54 40.32 -1.74
C ASN A 451 -7.28 39.57 -0.61
N LYS A 452 -8.31 38.78 -0.92
CA LYS A 452 -9.03 37.96 0.08
C LYS A 452 -8.16 36.86 0.68
N GLU A 453 -7.36 36.16 -0.14
CA GLU A 453 -6.44 35.12 0.36
C GLU A 453 -5.35 35.71 1.28
N VAL A 454 -4.85 36.92 0.98
CA VAL A 454 -3.83 37.60 1.80
C VAL A 454 -4.37 38.06 3.15
N GLU A 455 -5.66 38.44 3.23
CA GLU A 455 -6.28 38.77 4.52
C GLU A 455 -6.56 37.53 5.37
N GLU A 456 -7.04 36.43 4.79
CA GLU A 456 -7.24 35.17 5.52
C GLU A 456 -5.93 34.61 6.09
N GLU A 457 -4.82 34.75 5.34
CA GLU A 457 -3.49 34.28 5.77
C GLU A 457 -2.95 35.10 6.97
N LYS A 458 -3.05 36.44 6.92
CA LYS A 458 -2.67 37.33 8.04
C LYS A 458 -3.53 37.12 9.29
N MET A 459 -4.76 36.65 9.12
CA MET A 459 -5.73 36.48 10.21
C MET A 459 -5.59 35.12 10.93
N SER A 460 -4.94 34.14 10.31
CA SER A 460 -4.62 32.85 10.93
C SER A 460 -3.59 32.94 12.06
N GLU A 461 -2.91 34.08 12.21
CA GLU A 461 -1.88 34.32 13.22
C GLU A 461 -2.44 34.56 14.63
N TYR A 462 -3.74 34.86 14.77
CA TYR A 462 -4.34 35.13 16.08
C TYR A 462 -4.75 33.84 16.80
N PRO A 463 -4.31 33.61 18.05
CA PRO A 463 -4.67 32.40 18.78
C PRO A 463 -6.17 32.38 19.13
N PRO A 464 -6.78 31.18 19.30
CA PRO A 464 -8.15 31.05 19.78
C PRO A 464 -8.39 31.84 21.06
N GLY A 465 -9.49 32.59 21.11
CA GLY A 465 -9.83 33.48 22.20
C GLY A 465 -9.27 34.90 22.08
N ALA A 466 -8.38 35.19 21.14
CA ALA A 466 -7.91 36.55 20.88
C ALA A 466 -9.07 37.47 20.50
N VAL A 467 -9.03 38.69 21.06
CA VAL A 467 -9.97 39.77 20.75
C VAL A 467 -9.20 40.87 20.04
N PHE A 468 -9.65 41.25 18.84
CA PHE A 468 -9.06 42.32 18.05
C PHE A 468 -10.12 43.11 17.29
N VAL A 469 -9.68 44.20 16.68
CA VAL A 469 -10.52 45.18 15.98
C VAL A 469 -10.30 45.00 14.48
N ARG A 470 -11.37 44.97 13.67
CA ARG A 470 -11.29 44.99 12.21
C ARG A 470 -12.35 45.93 11.63
N GLN A 471 -12.15 46.39 10.40
CA GLN A 471 -13.14 47.16 9.67
C GLN A 471 -14.04 46.19 8.88
N ASN A 472 -15.35 46.38 8.96
CA ASN A 472 -16.30 45.61 8.19
C ASN A 472 -16.38 46.20 6.77
N GLU A 473 -16.02 45.40 5.76
CA GLU A 473 -15.92 45.88 4.37
C GLU A 473 -17.26 46.36 3.78
N GLU A 474 -18.38 45.78 4.20
CA GLU A 474 -19.70 46.12 3.66
C GLU A 474 -20.24 47.43 4.24
N THR A 475 -19.98 47.67 5.53
CA THR A 475 -20.53 48.83 6.25
C THR A 475 -19.55 49.96 6.43
N GLY A 476 -18.25 49.72 6.25
CA GLY A 476 -17.17 50.66 6.55
C GLY A 476 -16.94 50.91 8.04
N LYS A 477 -17.76 50.33 8.93
CA LYS A 477 -17.67 50.53 10.39
C LYS A 477 -16.65 49.58 11.01
N TRP A 478 -16.11 49.99 12.15
CA TRP A 478 -15.20 49.15 12.93
C TRP A 478 -16.00 48.20 13.83
N GLU A 479 -15.50 46.98 13.97
CA GLU A 479 -16.09 45.94 14.82
C GLU A 479 -15.02 45.22 15.65
N VAL A 480 -15.41 44.79 16.84
CA VAL A 480 -14.57 44.01 17.76
C VAL A 480 -14.98 42.54 17.66
N VAL A 481 -14.03 41.69 17.28
CA VAL A 481 -14.27 40.26 17.03
C VAL A 481 -13.44 39.39 17.96
N ARG A 482 -13.98 38.21 18.31
CA ARG A 482 -13.29 37.16 19.09
C ARG A 482 -13.09 35.92 18.23
N VAL A 483 -11.87 35.40 18.20
CA VAL A 483 -11.53 34.14 17.53
C VAL A 483 -12.08 32.97 18.33
N ARG A 484 -12.86 32.10 17.70
CA ARG A 484 -13.37 30.85 18.27
C ARG A 484 -12.30 29.75 18.20
N GLN A 485 -12.55 28.62 18.86
CA GLN A 485 -11.64 27.46 18.82
C GLN A 485 -11.51 26.82 17.42
N ASP A 486 -12.49 27.00 16.55
CA ASP A 486 -12.51 26.48 15.18
C ASP A 486 -11.83 27.43 14.15
N GLY A 487 -11.28 28.56 14.59
CA GLY A 487 -10.67 29.58 13.73
C GLY A 487 -11.65 30.59 13.12
N THR A 488 -12.96 30.38 13.29
CA THR A 488 -13.97 31.39 12.90
C THR A 488 -14.06 32.51 13.93
N TYR A 489 -14.69 33.63 13.58
CA TYR A 489 -14.82 34.77 14.49
C TYR A 489 -16.28 35.03 14.87
N LYS A 490 -16.48 35.54 16.09
CA LYS A 490 -17.76 36.06 16.57
C LYS A 490 -17.62 37.56 16.80
N VAL A 491 -18.48 38.36 16.17
CA VAL A 491 -18.59 39.79 16.46
C VAL A 491 -19.09 39.95 17.89
N ILE A 492 -18.30 40.61 18.74
CA ILE A 492 -18.67 40.94 20.11
C ILE A 492 -19.52 42.22 20.11
N LYS A 493 -19.07 43.22 19.35
CA LYS A 493 -19.78 44.48 19.15
C LYS A 493 -19.33 45.12 17.82
N GLY A 494 -20.29 45.53 17.01
CA GLY A 494 -20.07 46.25 15.76
C GLY A 494 -20.43 47.73 15.87
N ASP A 495 -20.40 48.41 14.73
CA ASP A 495 -20.91 49.77 14.52
C ASP A 495 -20.11 50.92 15.15
N PHE A 496 -18.80 50.75 15.35
CA PHE A 496 -17.95 51.86 15.76
C PHE A 496 -17.60 52.74 14.55
N GLU A 497 -17.77 54.06 14.69
CA GLU A 497 -17.46 55.01 13.62
C GLU A 497 -15.94 55.19 13.47
N THR A 498 -15.20 55.04 14.57
CA THR A 498 -13.73 55.21 14.59
C THR A 498 -13.03 53.97 15.15
N LYS A 499 -11.78 53.77 14.72
CA LYS A 499 -10.94 52.65 15.15
C LYS A 499 -10.63 52.74 16.65
N GLU A 500 -10.47 53.97 17.14
CA GLU A 500 -10.11 54.31 18.51
C GLU A 500 -11.21 53.90 19.49
N GLU A 501 -12.48 54.11 19.13
CA GLU A 501 -13.63 53.66 19.94
C GLU A 501 -13.68 52.13 20.04
N ALA A 502 -13.47 51.44 18.92
CA ALA A 502 -13.43 49.98 18.89
C ALA A 502 -12.23 49.44 19.68
N GLN A 503 -11.07 50.11 19.63
CA GLN A 503 -9.89 49.75 20.41
C GLN A 503 -10.09 49.96 21.91
N ALA A 504 -10.70 51.07 22.31
CA ALA A 504 -11.05 51.32 23.71
C ALA A 504 -12.02 50.26 24.26
N PHE A 505 -13.02 49.87 23.46
CA PHE A 505 -13.92 48.77 23.81
C PHE A 505 -13.19 47.43 23.89
N CYS A 506 -12.30 47.14 22.95
CA CYS A 506 -11.48 45.93 22.91
C CYS A 506 -10.60 45.81 24.17
N GLN A 507 -9.92 46.89 24.59
CA GLN A 507 -9.12 46.91 25.82
C GLN A 507 -9.97 46.68 27.06
N LYS A 508 -11.14 47.33 27.17
CA LYS A 508 -12.08 47.12 28.28
C LYS A 508 -12.59 45.68 28.35
N THR A 509 -12.79 45.06 27.20
CA THR A 509 -13.25 43.65 27.08
C THR A 509 -12.14 42.66 27.40
N LYS A 510 -10.87 42.95 27.05
CA LYS A 510 -9.71 42.14 27.45
C LYS A 510 -9.56 42.07 28.97
N VAL A 511 -9.78 43.18 29.67
CA VAL A 511 -9.68 43.25 31.15
C VAL A 511 -10.84 42.49 31.82
N LYS A 512 -12.06 42.57 31.29
CA LYS A 512 -13.19 41.77 31.81
C LYS A 512 -13.09 40.28 31.51
N GLY A 513 -12.61 39.91 30.32
CA GLY A 513 -12.50 38.52 29.88
C GLY A 513 -11.43 37.69 30.59
N MET A 514 -10.50 38.34 31.32
CA MET A 514 -9.54 37.65 32.19
C MET A 514 -10.06 37.39 33.61
N ALA A 515 -11.17 38.02 34.03
CA ALA A 515 -11.71 37.90 35.38
C ALA A 515 -12.91 36.93 35.50
N GLU A 516 -13.54 36.56 34.39
CA GLU A 516 -14.52 35.46 34.31
C GLU A 516 -13.88 34.27 33.58
N GLU A 517 -12.94 33.58 34.22
CA GLU A 517 -12.67 32.20 33.84
C GLU A 517 -13.95 31.41 34.15
N GLU A 518 -14.65 30.96 33.09
CA GLU A 518 -15.80 30.07 33.22
C GLU A 518 -15.41 28.91 34.14
N LYS A 519 -16.00 28.85 35.34
CA LYS A 519 -15.77 27.76 36.28
C LYS A 519 -16.02 26.44 35.55
N LYS A 520 -15.05 25.54 35.66
CA LYS A 520 -15.16 24.22 35.04
C LYS A 520 -16.35 23.47 35.61
N LYS A 521 -17.17 22.91 34.74
CA LYS A 521 -18.36 22.15 35.13
C LYS A 521 -17.98 20.70 35.40
N TYR A 522 -18.35 20.20 36.58
CA TYR A 522 -18.10 18.83 37.03
C TYR A 522 -19.40 18.07 37.29
N ARG A 523 -19.38 16.76 37.08
CA ARG A 523 -20.46 15.83 37.43
C ARG A 523 -19.86 14.69 38.25
N ALA A 524 -20.59 14.20 39.25
CA ALA A 524 -20.15 13.09 40.07
C ALA A 524 -21.21 11.99 40.22
N TRP A 525 -20.77 10.74 40.25
CA TRP A 525 -21.67 9.61 40.52
C TRP A 525 -21.02 8.51 41.35
N LYS A 526 -21.83 7.83 42.17
CA LYS A 526 -21.38 6.70 42.99
C LYS A 526 -21.28 5.41 42.16
N MET A 527 -20.11 4.80 42.15
CA MET A 527 -19.84 3.53 41.47
C MET A 527 -20.26 2.32 42.32
N ALA A 528 -20.38 1.15 41.69
CA ALA A 528 -20.77 -0.10 42.35
C ALA A 528 -19.82 -0.54 43.48
N ASN A 529 -18.54 -0.12 43.42
CA ASN A 529 -17.55 -0.39 44.47
C ASN A 529 -17.64 0.57 45.67
N GLY A 530 -18.65 1.44 45.71
CA GLY A 530 -18.87 2.39 46.81
C GLY A 530 -18.17 3.73 46.66
N ARG A 531 -17.20 3.88 45.76
CA ARG A 531 -16.45 5.12 45.53
C ARG A 531 -17.20 6.08 44.59
N TRP A 532 -16.92 7.37 44.66
CA TRP A 532 -17.44 8.38 43.76
C TRP A 532 -16.48 8.65 42.61
N ALA A 533 -16.98 8.70 41.37
CA ALA A 533 -16.24 9.18 40.22
C ALA A 533 -16.60 10.65 39.96
N ILE A 534 -15.61 11.50 39.68
CA ILE A 534 -15.77 12.90 39.31
C ILE A 534 -15.37 13.05 37.84
N ALA A 535 -16.21 13.68 37.02
CA ALA A 535 -15.97 13.90 35.61
C ALA A 535 -16.11 15.38 35.22
N GLU A 536 -15.20 15.85 34.37
CA GLU A 536 -15.15 17.20 33.81
C GLU A 536 -15.94 17.26 32.48
N ASP A 537 -16.68 18.35 32.24
CA ASP A 537 -17.31 18.63 30.94
C ASP A 537 -16.24 19.00 29.90
N THR A 538 -16.20 18.25 28.80
CA THR A 538 -15.23 18.46 27.72
C THR A 538 -15.71 19.46 26.66
N GLY A 539 -16.94 19.97 26.77
CA GLY A 539 -17.57 20.83 25.77
C GLY A 539 -18.12 20.08 24.54
N LYS A 540 -18.06 18.74 24.54
CA LYS A 540 -18.61 17.89 23.47
C LYS A 540 -20.07 17.53 23.75
N GLU A 541 -20.83 17.26 22.69
CA GLU A 541 -22.17 16.69 22.79
C GLU A 541 -22.14 15.15 22.71
N GLY A 542 -23.08 14.48 23.39
CA GLY A 542 -23.24 13.02 23.33
C GLY A 542 -22.14 12.20 24.03
N PHE A 543 -21.76 11.08 23.43
CA PHE A 543 -20.71 10.20 23.96
C PHE A 543 -19.37 10.93 24.01
N GLY A 544 -18.82 11.05 25.21
CA GLY A 544 -17.57 11.77 25.47
C GLY A 544 -17.75 13.19 26.00
N LYS A 545 -18.99 13.65 26.26
CA LYS A 545 -19.25 14.91 26.97
C LYS A 545 -18.51 14.97 28.32
N TRP A 546 -18.56 13.89 29.09
CA TRP A 546 -17.95 13.81 30.42
C TRP A 546 -16.70 12.93 30.42
N ARG A 547 -15.60 13.44 30.99
CA ARG A 547 -14.34 12.68 31.17
C ARG A 547 -14.03 12.52 32.65
N VAL A 548 -13.93 11.28 33.14
CA VAL A 548 -13.56 10.99 34.53
C VAL A 548 -12.15 11.51 34.82
N VAL A 549 -12.01 12.34 35.84
CA VAL A 549 -10.75 13.00 36.24
C VAL A 549 -10.28 12.58 37.64
N ALA A 550 -11.18 12.12 38.51
CA ALA A 550 -10.85 11.67 39.86
C ALA A 550 -11.80 10.60 40.39
N GLN A 551 -11.36 9.88 41.43
CA GLN A 551 -12.20 9.00 42.25
C GLN A 551 -11.94 9.29 43.73
N VAL A 552 -13.00 9.40 44.53
CA VAL A 552 -12.94 9.72 45.96
C VAL A 552 -13.88 8.82 46.77
N GLU A 553 -13.66 8.70 48.09
CA GLU A 553 -14.40 7.74 48.92
C GLU A 553 -15.78 8.27 49.31
N THR A 554 -15.88 9.54 49.68
CA THR A 554 -17.11 10.15 50.24
C THR A 554 -17.69 11.24 49.34
N ALA A 555 -18.95 11.62 49.58
CA ALA A 555 -19.59 12.70 48.83
C ALA A 555 -19.03 14.08 49.23
N GLU A 556 -18.55 14.20 50.47
CA GLU A 556 -17.86 15.36 51.01
C GLU A 556 -16.53 15.59 50.27
N ASP A 557 -15.78 14.51 49.99
CA ASP A 557 -14.55 14.57 49.21
C ASP A 557 -14.80 15.06 47.77
N VAL A 558 -15.97 14.76 47.19
CA VAL A 558 -16.34 15.29 45.86
C VAL A 558 -16.45 16.81 45.90
N LYS A 559 -17.16 17.35 46.89
CA LYS A 559 -17.36 18.80 47.02
C LYS A 559 -16.04 19.52 47.26
N LYS A 560 -15.22 18.99 48.18
CA LYS A 560 -13.88 19.50 48.47
C LYS A 560 -12.99 19.49 47.22
N TRP A 561 -12.99 18.39 46.48
CA TRP A 561 -12.20 18.27 45.25
C TRP A 561 -12.64 19.29 44.19
N VAL A 562 -13.95 19.49 44.00
CA VAL A 562 -14.47 20.47 43.02
C VAL A 562 -14.10 21.91 43.41
N GLU A 563 -14.17 22.24 44.70
CA GLU A 563 -13.78 23.56 45.22
C GLU A 563 -12.27 23.83 45.03
N GLU A 564 -11.42 22.85 45.36
CA GLU A 564 -9.96 22.92 45.16
C GLU A 564 -9.57 23.12 43.68
N HIS A 565 -10.43 22.72 42.75
CA HIS A 565 -10.21 22.84 41.30
C HIS A 565 -10.99 23.98 40.64
N ASN A 566 -11.44 24.96 41.45
CA ASN A 566 -12.19 26.15 41.01
C ASN A 566 -13.39 25.81 40.09
N GLY A 567 -14.10 24.74 40.45
CA GLY A 567 -15.19 24.18 39.67
C GLY A 567 -16.59 24.50 40.14
N GLU A 568 -17.57 24.17 39.30
CA GLU A 568 -18.99 24.12 39.63
C GLU A 568 -19.48 22.68 39.52
N LEU A 569 -19.99 22.10 40.61
CA LEU A 569 -20.59 20.76 40.60
C LEU A 569 -22.03 20.86 40.08
N VAL A 570 -22.23 20.43 38.83
CA VAL A 570 -23.50 20.56 38.11
C VAL A 570 -24.50 19.48 38.52
N GLU A 571 -24.01 18.27 38.82
CA GLU A 571 -24.87 17.15 39.19
C GLU A 571 -24.10 16.13 40.04
N MET A 572 -24.78 15.60 41.06
CA MET A 572 -24.28 14.53 41.92
C MET A 572 -25.38 13.46 42.10
N THR A 573 -25.18 12.26 41.55
CA THR A 573 -26.21 11.21 41.51
C THR A 573 -25.73 9.86 42.04
N VAL A 574 -26.62 9.16 42.76
CA VAL A 574 -26.41 7.77 43.18
C VAL A 574 -27.23 6.89 42.24
N TYR A 575 -26.58 6.32 41.23
CA TYR A 575 -27.23 5.35 40.36
C TYR A 575 -27.43 4.05 41.15
N ARG A 576 -28.68 3.77 41.54
CA ARG A 576 -29.07 2.41 41.93
C ARG A 576 -28.98 1.57 40.67
N TYR A 577 -27.90 0.81 40.51
CA TYR A 577 -27.86 -0.23 39.49
C TYR A 577 -29.11 -1.09 39.70
N PRO A 578 -29.99 -1.24 38.70
CA PRO A 578 -31.05 -2.23 38.80
C PRO A 578 -30.37 -3.57 39.09
N PRO A 579 -30.90 -4.39 40.01
CA PRO A 579 -30.34 -5.70 40.31
C PRO A 579 -30.13 -6.45 38.98
N PRO A 580 -29.00 -7.16 38.81
CA PRO A 580 -28.70 -7.83 37.56
C PRO A 580 -29.88 -8.73 37.20
N TYR A 581 -30.61 -8.39 36.14
CA TYR A 581 -31.64 -9.25 35.58
C TYR A 581 -30.94 -10.56 35.20
N GLY A 582 -31.26 -11.62 35.93
CA GLY A 582 -30.79 -12.97 35.66
C GLY A 582 -31.33 -13.42 34.31
N TYR A 583 -30.52 -13.30 33.26
CA TYR A 583 -30.80 -14.00 32.02
C TYR A 583 -30.56 -15.50 32.26
N PRO A 584 -31.54 -16.37 31.99
CA PRO A 584 -31.32 -17.81 32.06
C PRO A 584 -30.32 -18.22 30.97
N ALA A 585 -29.16 -18.74 31.37
CA ALA A 585 -28.17 -19.27 30.44
C ALA A 585 -28.65 -20.64 29.90
N PRO A 586 -28.80 -20.82 28.58
CA PRO A 586 -28.95 -22.15 28.00
C PRO A 586 -27.55 -22.76 27.84
N TYR A 587 -27.43 -24.04 28.22
CA TYR A 587 -26.27 -24.93 28.08
C TYR A 587 -25.14 -24.78 29.13
N GLY A 588 -25.29 -25.57 30.20
CA GLY A 588 -24.20 -25.92 31.09
C GLY A 588 -23.26 -26.94 30.43
N TYR A 589 -22.02 -26.55 30.22
CA TYR A 589 -20.92 -27.51 30.10
C TYR A 589 -20.39 -27.83 31.50
N PRO A 590 -20.17 -29.11 31.85
CA PRO A 590 -19.60 -29.48 33.13
C PRO A 590 -18.16 -28.97 33.25
N LYS A 591 -17.82 -28.43 34.42
CA LYS A 591 -16.47 -27.98 34.76
C LYS A 591 -15.49 -29.17 34.70
N PRO A 592 -14.33 -29.08 34.02
CA PRO A 592 -13.29 -30.07 34.18
C PRO A 592 -12.68 -29.93 35.58
N GLN A 593 -12.79 -31.00 36.38
CA GLN A 593 -12.05 -31.19 37.62
C GLN A 593 -10.66 -31.74 37.29
N TYR A 594 -9.63 -30.91 37.19
CA TYR A 594 -8.26 -31.34 37.51
C TYR A 594 -7.47 -30.16 38.10
N PRO A 595 -6.70 -30.37 39.19
CA PRO A 595 -5.85 -29.35 39.78
C PRO A 595 -4.58 -29.18 38.93
N TYR A 596 -4.25 -27.94 38.59
CA TYR A 596 -2.96 -27.57 37.98
C TYR A 596 -1.81 -27.85 38.95
N PRO A 597 -0.74 -28.54 38.53
CA PRO A 597 0.57 -28.36 39.12
C PRO A 597 1.39 -27.33 38.32
N TYR A 598 2.14 -26.55 39.09
CA TYR A 598 3.14 -25.54 38.73
C TYR A 598 4.35 -26.12 37.96
N PRO A 599 5.32 -25.31 37.50
CA PRO A 599 5.95 -25.43 36.20
C PRO A 599 7.24 -26.26 36.28
N TYR A 600 7.54 -27.07 35.25
CA TYR A 600 8.91 -27.53 35.04
C TYR A 600 9.38 -27.30 33.61
N PRO A 601 10.70 -27.09 33.43
CA PRO A 601 11.34 -26.67 32.20
C PRO A 601 11.80 -27.86 31.35
N TYR A 602 12.24 -27.55 30.13
CA TYR A 602 12.85 -28.39 29.09
C TYR A 602 11.94 -29.31 28.25
N PRO A 603 12.04 -29.24 26.91
CA PRO A 603 11.37 -30.18 26.02
C PRO A 603 12.22 -31.46 25.87
N TYR A 604 11.63 -32.61 26.19
CA TYR A 604 12.09 -33.91 25.70
C TYR A 604 11.45 -34.21 24.34
N PRO A 605 12.18 -34.84 23.40
CA PRO A 605 11.66 -35.23 22.09
C PRO A 605 10.82 -36.51 22.21
N TYR A 606 9.57 -36.49 21.72
CA TYR A 606 8.78 -37.70 21.54
C TYR A 606 8.91 -38.21 20.10
N PRO A 607 9.29 -39.48 19.89
CA PRO A 607 9.07 -40.18 18.62
C PRO A 607 7.75 -40.94 18.71
N TYR A 608 6.73 -40.53 17.96
CA TYR A 608 5.60 -41.41 17.66
C TYR A 608 5.74 -41.92 16.22
N PRO A 609 5.84 -43.24 16.00
CA PRO A 609 5.77 -43.79 14.66
C PRO A 609 4.31 -43.77 14.17
N TYR A 610 4.07 -43.20 12.99
CA TYR A 610 2.79 -43.32 12.31
C TYR A 610 2.48 -44.80 12.01
N PRO A 611 1.24 -45.28 12.23
CA PRO A 611 0.85 -46.63 11.84
C PRO A 611 0.78 -46.74 10.30
N LYS A 612 1.31 -47.84 9.76
CA LYS A 612 1.25 -48.17 8.34
C LYS A 612 -0.22 -48.34 7.89
N PRO A 613 -0.63 -47.83 6.71
CA PRO A 613 -1.96 -48.06 6.18
C PRO A 613 -2.07 -49.52 5.69
N GLY A 614 -2.97 -50.33 6.24
CA GLY A 614 -3.18 -51.66 5.67
C GLY A 614 -3.90 -52.75 6.45
N THR A 615 -4.53 -52.51 7.61
CA THR A 615 -5.33 -53.55 8.28
C THR A 615 -6.52 -52.95 9.02
N TYR A 616 -7.68 -52.91 8.37
CA TYR A 616 -8.95 -52.80 9.09
C TYR A 616 -9.53 -54.21 9.27
N PRO A 617 -9.92 -54.63 10.49
CA PRO A 617 -10.64 -55.86 10.68
C PRO A 617 -12.07 -55.73 10.12
N LYS A 618 -12.55 -56.78 9.45
CA LYS A 618 -13.94 -56.90 8.99
C LYS A 618 -14.89 -56.87 10.21
N PRO A 619 -16.03 -56.15 10.13
CA PRO A 619 -17.02 -56.20 11.21
C PRO A 619 -17.75 -57.56 11.19
N SER A 620 -17.72 -58.23 12.33
CA SER A 620 -18.47 -59.42 12.65
C SER A 620 -19.94 -59.08 12.96
N GLY A 621 -20.85 -59.73 12.24
CA GLY A 621 -22.13 -60.25 12.74
C GLY A 621 -23.15 -59.28 13.36
N SER A 622 -24.29 -59.12 12.68
CA SER A 622 -25.58 -59.25 13.37
C SER A 622 -26.61 -59.79 12.38
N GLU A 623 -26.95 -61.07 12.57
CA GLU A 623 -28.07 -61.75 11.93
C GLU A 623 -29.07 -62.05 13.05
N LYS A 624 -30.37 -61.83 12.74
CA LYS A 624 -31.61 -62.24 13.46
C LYS A 624 -32.24 -61.26 14.48
N ALA A 625 -33.33 -60.62 14.03
CA ALA A 625 -34.73 -60.92 14.43
C ALA A 625 -35.66 -60.14 13.46
N LYS A 626 -36.39 -60.78 12.54
CA LYS A 626 -37.71 -61.46 12.64
C LYS A 626 -38.93 -60.51 12.62
N GLU A 627 -39.74 -60.71 11.58
CA GLU A 627 -41.23 -60.67 11.51
C GLU A 627 -41.98 -59.40 11.94
N GLU A 628 -42.42 -58.60 10.97
CA GLU A 628 -43.83 -58.41 10.57
C GLU A 628 -43.91 -57.91 9.13
#